data_AF-A0A8B7CE92-F1
#
_entry.id   AF-A0A8B7CE92-F1
#
_cell.length_a   1.000
_cell.length_b   1.000
_cell.length_c   1.000
_cell.angle_alpha   90.00
_cell.angle_beta   90.00
_cell.angle_gamma   90.00
#
_symmetry.space_group_name_H-M   'P 1'
#
loop_
_entity.id
_entity.type
_entity.pdbx_description
1 polymer ?
#
loop_
_entity_poly.entity_id
_entity_poly.type
_entity_poly.pdbx_seq_one_letter_code
_entity_poly.pdbx_strand_id
1 'polypeptide(L)'
;MASTPLAARLLPPISTSIQGRRRLFPVRSSSSLSSLPAPPLIPRQDHRGTTRRAASVSFLLLLVVGGFSTHLNRAYAANPFDKYVKRKKLDPLETYVPAVLLTQAQFKDLEESLDVEKPEYGISRSLLRSGPAASLRVNIRAVAQYATDDGKGKAASDAVDQCLRALEDLDSLLLHASRNDPTASIESMKRKIDIALGALDSLLETVPTAVLDKGKAIADAYRVPSKQSDESSPEDLDPSTKQLEALL
;
A
#
# COMPACT_ATOMS: atom_id res chain seq x y z
N MET A 1 70.10 -17.97 34.93
CA MET A 1 69.26 -16.89 34.39
C MET A 1 67.86 -17.03 35.01
N ALA A 2 67.26 -15.89 35.35
CA ALA A 2 66.51 -15.68 36.57
C ALA A 2 65.07 -16.26 36.64
N SER A 3 64.74 -16.68 37.86
CA SER A 3 63.52 -16.47 38.66
C SER A 3 62.11 -16.50 38.05
N THR A 4 61.34 -17.45 38.59
CA THR A 4 59.88 -17.55 38.71
C THR A 4 59.26 -16.47 39.66
N PRO A 5 58.00 -16.59 40.12
CA PRO A 5 56.74 -16.05 39.55
C PRO A 5 56.00 -15.15 40.61
N LEU A 6 54.80 -14.58 40.37
CA LEU A 6 53.78 -14.44 41.44
C LEU A 6 52.42 -13.82 41.01
N ALA A 7 51.36 -14.50 41.47
CA ALA A 7 50.10 -14.03 42.09
C ALA A 7 49.28 -12.92 41.44
N ALA A 8 48.02 -13.16 41.03
CA ALA A 8 46.83 -13.46 41.85
C ALA A 8 46.42 -12.34 42.81
N ARG A 9 45.19 -11.81 42.64
CA ARG A 9 44.22 -11.40 43.69
C ARG A 9 42.97 -10.77 43.05
N LEU A 10 41.82 -11.44 43.13
CA LEU A 10 40.70 -11.21 44.07
C LEU A 10 39.69 -10.13 43.62
N LEU A 11 38.46 -10.57 43.33
CA LEU A 11 37.22 -9.75 43.29
C LEU A 11 36.68 -9.53 44.74
N PRO A 12 35.46 -8.95 44.90
CA PRO A 12 35.12 -7.57 45.30
C PRO A 12 34.63 -7.57 46.79
N PRO A 13 34.01 -6.53 47.41
CA PRO A 13 32.64 -6.04 47.09
C PRO A 13 32.34 -4.57 47.49
N ILE A 14 31.31 -3.91 46.93
CA ILE A 14 30.54 -2.91 47.69
C ILE A 14 29.05 -3.01 47.33
N SER A 15 28.29 -3.40 48.35
CA SER A 15 26.83 -3.33 48.46
C SER A 15 26.45 -1.98 49.06
N THR A 16 25.47 -1.29 48.50
CA THR A 16 24.67 -0.31 49.25
C THR A 16 23.20 -0.48 48.92
N SER A 17 22.51 -1.14 49.85
CA SER A 17 21.08 -1.04 50.09
C SER A 17 20.74 0.38 50.54
N ILE A 18 19.72 1.00 49.96
CA ILE A 18 18.94 2.03 50.66
C ILE A 18 17.47 1.68 50.56
N GLN A 19 16.95 1.29 51.72
CA GLN A 19 15.56 1.07 52.03
C GLN A 19 14.98 2.36 52.64
N GLY A 20 13.77 2.72 52.20
CA GLY A 20 12.80 3.41 53.05
C GLY A 20 12.62 4.91 52.81
N ARG A 21 11.39 5.29 52.41
CA ARG A 21 10.51 6.01 53.35
C ARG A 21 9.07 6.06 52.84
N ARG A 22 8.20 5.46 53.64
CA ARG A 22 6.77 5.79 53.71
C ARG A 22 6.63 7.28 54.03
N ARG A 23 5.75 7.98 53.31
CA ARG A 23 5.01 9.13 53.85
C ARG A 23 3.53 8.89 53.62
N LEU A 24 2.86 8.48 54.69
CA LEU A 24 1.46 8.76 54.93
C LEU A 24 1.36 10.25 55.23
N PHE A 25 0.48 11.00 54.56
CA PHE A 25 -0.32 12.05 55.19
C PHE A 25 -1.67 12.23 54.46
N PRO A 26 -2.73 12.62 55.18
CA PRO A 26 -4.14 12.45 54.78
C PRO A 26 -4.79 13.78 54.35
N VAL A 27 -5.82 13.73 53.49
CA VAL A 27 -6.89 14.74 53.36
C VAL A 27 -8.08 14.03 52.68
N ARG A 28 -9.12 13.60 53.40
CA ARG A 28 -10.42 14.25 53.67
C ARG A 28 -11.29 14.51 52.41
N SER A 29 -12.41 13.78 52.33
CA SER A 29 -13.79 14.11 51.86
C SER A 29 -13.99 15.37 51.00
N SER A 30 -14.86 15.43 49.97
CA SER A 30 -16.14 14.71 49.73
C SER A 30 -16.79 15.16 48.41
N SER A 31 -17.67 14.30 47.87
CA SER A 31 -18.99 14.58 47.27
C SER A 31 -19.25 14.67 45.75
N SER A 32 -20.36 13.98 45.40
CA SER A 32 -21.24 13.97 44.20
C SER A 32 -20.72 13.24 42.95
N LEU A 33 -21.29 12.10 42.52
CA LEU A 33 -22.65 11.76 42.01
C LEU A 33 -23.02 12.44 40.68
N SER A 34 -22.83 11.71 39.58
CA SER A 34 -23.64 11.72 38.33
C SER A 34 -23.09 10.63 37.41
N SER A 35 -23.63 9.41 37.46
CA SER A 35 -24.66 8.88 36.55
C SER A 35 -24.23 8.78 35.08
N LEU A 36 -23.59 7.66 34.72
CA LEU A 36 -23.49 7.17 33.35
C LEU A 36 -24.62 6.16 33.10
N PRO A 37 -25.36 6.23 31.98
CA PRO A 37 -26.37 5.24 31.65
C PRO A 37 -25.75 3.96 31.05
N ALA A 38 -26.31 2.82 31.48
CA ALA A 38 -25.93 1.46 31.09
C ALA A 38 -26.31 1.11 29.64
N PRO A 39 -25.62 0.16 28.99
CA PRO A 39 -25.96 -0.34 27.66
C PRO A 39 -27.19 -1.27 27.69
N PRO A 40 -28.03 -1.29 26.63
CA PRO A 40 -29.23 -2.14 26.58
C PRO A 40 -28.90 -3.61 26.33
N LEU A 41 -29.60 -4.47 27.07
CA LEU A 41 -29.59 -5.93 26.99
C LEU A 41 -30.34 -6.42 25.73
N ILE A 42 -29.70 -7.31 24.96
CA ILE A 42 -30.29 -8.04 23.83
C ILE A 42 -31.17 -9.19 24.37
N PRO A 43 -32.43 -9.35 23.93
CA PRO A 43 -33.26 -10.48 24.35
C PRO A 43 -32.87 -11.79 23.64
N ARG A 44 -32.70 -12.84 24.45
CA ARG A 44 -32.69 -14.25 24.03
C ARG A 44 -34.07 -14.62 23.44
N GLN A 45 -34.09 -15.18 22.24
CA GLN A 45 -35.22 -15.97 21.74
C GLN A 45 -34.93 -17.45 21.93
N ASP A 46 -35.80 -18.12 22.67
CA ASP A 46 -35.84 -19.57 22.81
C ASP A 46 -37.29 -20.00 22.58
N HIS A 47 -37.61 -20.50 21.39
CA HIS A 47 -38.85 -21.25 21.15
C HIS A 47 -38.63 -22.37 20.13
N ARG A 48 -38.43 -23.56 20.70
CA ARG A 48 -39.31 -24.73 20.56
C ARG A 48 -39.46 -25.32 19.16
N GLY A 49 -38.84 -26.49 19.01
CA GLY A 49 -38.89 -27.30 17.81
C GLY A 49 -40.26 -27.85 17.43
N THR A 50 -40.37 -28.21 16.16
CA THR A 50 -41.30 -29.21 15.66
C THR A 50 -40.57 -30.10 14.66
N THR A 51 -40.44 -31.37 15.03
CA THR A 51 -40.06 -32.49 14.18
C THR A 51 -41.31 -33.05 13.52
N ARG A 52 -41.42 -33.02 12.17
CA ARG A 52 -42.26 -33.95 11.39
C ARG A 52 -41.66 -34.23 10.00
N ARG A 53 -40.94 -35.36 9.94
CA ARG A 53 -40.91 -36.41 8.90
C ARG A 53 -41.08 -36.05 7.40
N ALA A 54 -40.01 -36.37 6.66
CA ALA A 54 -39.94 -37.24 5.48
C ALA A 54 -40.79 -36.97 4.23
N ALA A 55 -40.11 -36.75 3.10
CA ALA A 55 -40.30 -37.55 1.88
C ALA A 55 -39.08 -37.40 0.97
N SER A 56 -38.37 -38.51 0.77
CA SER A 56 -37.36 -38.66 -0.28
C SER A 56 -38.08 -38.95 -1.59
N VAL A 57 -37.74 -38.25 -2.67
CA VAL A 57 -37.92 -38.78 -4.03
C VAL A 57 -36.69 -38.40 -4.84
N SER A 58 -35.90 -39.41 -5.12
CA SER A 58 -34.83 -39.43 -6.11
C SER A 58 -35.34 -39.03 -7.49
N PHE A 59 -34.61 -38.16 -8.19
CA PHE A 59 -34.57 -38.18 -9.67
C PHE A 59 -33.11 -38.13 -10.10
N LEU A 60 -32.53 -39.34 -10.15
CA LEU A 60 -31.28 -39.61 -10.85
C LEU A 60 -31.68 -40.10 -12.25
N LEU A 61 -31.80 -39.21 -13.25
CA LEU A 61 -31.73 -39.60 -14.67
C LEU A 61 -31.66 -38.37 -15.61
N LEU A 62 -30.45 -37.90 -15.94
CA LEU A 62 -30.03 -37.64 -17.33
C LEU A 62 -28.52 -37.27 -17.36
N LEU A 63 -27.68 -38.30 -17.24
CA LEU A 63 -26.33 -38.25 -17.80
C LEU A 63 -26.33 -39.14 -19.03
N VAL A 64 -25.64 -38.66 -20.07
CA VAL A 64 -25.31 -39.31 -21.34
C VAL A 64 -26.38 -39.20 -22.43
N VAL A 65 -26.23 -38.23 -23.35
CA VAL A 65 -25.78 -38.46 -24.75
C VAL A 65 -25.37 -37.10 -25.34
N GLY A 66 -24.19 -37.04 -25.98
CA GLY A 66 -23.91 -36.05 -27.02
C GLY A 66 -22.76 -35.09 -26.72
N GLY A 67 -21.53 -35.57 -26.93
CA GLY A 67 -20.41 -34.67 -27.16
C GLY A 67 -20.66 -33.81 -28.40
N PHE A 68 -20.70 -32.50 -28.19
CA PHE A 68 -20.39 -31.51 -29.23
C PHE A 68 -19.42 -30.52 -28.60
N SER A 69 -18.13 -30.76 -28.84
CA SER A 69 -17.15 -29.69 -28.84
C SER A 69 -17.56 -28.63 -29.88
N THR A 70 -17.16 -27.39 -29.57
CA THR A 70 -17.08 -26.21 -30.45
C THR A 70 -18.39 -25.60 -30.96
N HIS A 71 -18.94 -24.68 -30.16
CA HIS A 71 -19.18 -23.28 -30.59
C HIS A 71 -19.59 -22.43 -29.37
N LEU A 72 -18.64 -22.15 -28.48
CA LEU A 72 -18.72 -20.98 -27.61
C LEU A 72 -18.40 -19.76 -28.49
N ASN A 73 -19.37 -19.33 -29.30
CA ASN A 73 -19.47 -17.91 -29.59
C ASN A 73 -19.81 -17.27 -28.25
N ARG A 74 -18.77 -16.85 -27.53
CA ARG A 74 -18.85 -15.91 -26.42
C ARG A 74 -19.37 -14.61 -27.01
N ALA A 75 -20.68 -14.55 -27.21
CA ALA A 75 -21.37 -13.31 -27.47
C ALA A 75 -20.97 -12.36 -26.35
N TYR A 76 -20.29 -11.29 -26.71
CA TYR A 76 -20.04 -10.15 -25.87
C TYR A 76 -21.43 -9.74 -25.36
N ALA A 77 -21.78 -10.12 -24.14
CA ALA A 77 -23.03 -9.72 -23.51
C ALA A 77 -22.90 -8.21 -23.28
N ALA A 78 -23.22 -7.42 -24.30
CA ALA A 78 -23.42 -6.00 -24.16
C ALA A 78 -24.46 -5.82 -23.06
N ASN A 79 -24.07 -5.18 -21.96
CA ASN A 79 -24.98 -4.93 -20.85
C ASN A 79 -26.21 -4.20 -21.40
N PRO A 80 -27.44 -4.68 -21.17
CA PRO A 80 -28.66 -4.07 -21.72
C PRO A 80 -28.91 -2.63 -21.20
N PHE A 81 -28.19 -2.23 -20.16
CA PHE A 81 -28.20 -0.89 -19.60
C PHE A 81 -27.19 0.08 -20.24
N ASP A 82 -26.31 -0.40 -21.13
CA ASP A 82 -25.28 0.43 -21.76
C ASP A 82 -25.85 1.55 -22.64
N LYS A 83 -27.07 1.33 -23.16
CA LYS A 83 -27.82 2.31 -23.94
C LYS A 83 -28.41 3.44 -23.09
N TYR A 84 -28.58 3.21 -21.78
CA TYR A 84 -29.32 4.12 -20.88
C TYR A 84 -28.46 4.73 -19.77
N VAL A 85 -27.27 4.19 -19.53
CA VAL A 85 -26.27 4.78 -18.63
C VAL A 85 -25.26 5.53 -19.47
N LYS A 86 -25.37 6.87 -19.50
CA LYS A 86 -24.35 7.74 -20.09
C LYS A 86 -23.08 7.59 -19.25
N ARG A 87 -22.21 6.63 -19.62
CA ARG A 87 -20.94 6.42 -18.92
C ARG A 87 -20.17 7.73 -18.93
N LYS A 88 -19.72 8.19 -17.76
CA LYS A 88 -18.74 9.27 -17.68
C LYS A 88 -17.54 8.81 -18.52
N LYS A 89 -17.27 9.52 -19.62
CA LYS A 89 -16.11 9.22 -20.45
C LYS A 89 -14.87 9.42 -19.58
N LEU A 90 -13.96 8.45 -19.61
CA LEU A 90 -12.63 8.61 -19.03
C LEU A 90 -11.92 9.76 -19.74
N ASP A 91 -10.98 10.39 -19.03
CA ASP A 91 -10.04 11.31 -19.67
C ASP A 91 -9.17 10.52 -20.66
N PRO A 92 -8.54 11.17 -21.66
CA PRO A 92 -7.70 10.47 -22.62
C PRO A 92 -6.63 9.59 -21.96
N LEU A 93 -6.27 8.48 -22.59
CA LEU A 93 -5.30 7.51 -22.06
C LEU A 93 -3.96 8.18 -21.73
N GLU A 94 -3.57 9.19 -22.50
CA GLU A 94 -2.39 10.04 -22.32
C GLU A 94 -2.33 10.70 -20.94
N THR A 95 -3.47 10.92 -20.27
CA THR A 95 -3.52 11.52 -18.93
C THR A 95 -3.05 10.55 -17.85
N TYR A 96 -3.30 9.25 -18.02
CA TYR A 96 -3.05 8.26 -16.97
C TYR A 96 -1.65 7.62 -17.06
N VAL A 97 -1.12 7.45 -18.26
CA VAL A 97 0.17 6.78 -18.50
C VAL A 97 1.35 7.46 -17.78
N PRO A 98 1.54 8.79 -17.82
CA PRO A 98 2.61 9.45 -17.09
C PRO A 98 2.56 9.20 -15.59
N ALA A 99 1.36 9.19 -14.99
CA ALA A 99 1.20 8.95 -13.56
C ALA A 99 1.58 7.51 -13.16
N VAL A 100 1.32 6.53 -14.02
CA VAL A 100 1.75 5.14 -13.81
C VAL A 100 3.27 5.03 -13.88
N LEU A 101 3.90 5.65 -14.88
CA LEU A 101 5.36 5.68 -15.02
C LEU A 101 6.06 6.38 -13.85
N LEU A 102 5.51 7.51 -13.39
CA LEU A 102 6.00 8.20 -12.20
C LEU A 102 5.83 7.37 -10.93
N THR A 103 4.82 6.49 -10.86
CA THR A 103 4.69 5.58 -9.73
C THR A 103 5.71 4.45 -9.78
N GLN A 104 6.04 3.91 -10.96
CA GLN A 104 7.15 2.96 -11.10
C GLN A 104 8.48 3.57 -10.64
N ALA A 105 8.73 4.83 -11.01
CA ALA A 105 9.87 5.60 -10.51
C ALA A 105 9.89 5.66 -8.98
N GLN A 106 8.78 6.08 -8.38
CA GLN A 106 8.63 6.18 -6.92
C GLN A 106 8.84 4.83 -6.21
N PHE A 107 8.45 3.71 -6.81
CA PHE A 107 8.65 2.38 -6.24
C PHE A 107 10.10 1.90 -6.34
N LYS A 108 10.84 2.31 -7.38
CA LYS A 108 12.30 2.06 -7.46
C LYS A 108 13.03 2.87 -6.40
N ASP A 109 12.70 4.14 -6.25
CA ASP A 109 13.29 5.00 -5.21
C ASP A 109 12.97 4.45 -3.80
N LEU A 110 11.77 3.87 -3.61
CA LEU A 110 11.39 3.16 -2.38
C LEU A 110 12.26 1.91 -2.16
N GLU A 111 12.50 1.11 -3.19
CA GLU A 111 13.35 -0.09 -3.10
C GLU A 111 14.78 0.27 -2.66
N GLU A 112 15.35 1.32 -3.26
CA GLU A 112 16.68 1.84 -2.90
C GLU A 112 16.72 2.32 -1.45
N SER A 113 15.64 2.93 -0.94
CA SER A 113 15.56 3.37 0.46
C SER A 113 15.62 2.23 1.48
N LEU A 114 15.34 0.98 1.05
CA LEU A 114 15.40 -0.20 1.90
C LEU A 114 16.82 -0.78 2.04
N ASP A 115 17.79 -0.35 1.22
CA ASP A 115 19.18 -0.83 1.27
C ASP A 115 20.03 -0.16 2.36
N VAL A 116 19.49 0.86 3.02
CA VAL A 116 20.16 1.54 4.14
C VAL A 116 20.20 0.62 5.37
N GLU A 117 21.28 0.67 6.15
CA GLU A 117 21.49 -0.18 7.35
C GLU A 117 20.28 -0.16 8.32
N LYS A 118 19.61 0.99 8.42
CA LYS A 118 18.38 1.14 9.21
C LYS A 118 17.30 1.84 8.38
N PRO A 119 16.46 1.10 7.65
CA PRO A 119 15.41 1.68 6.83
C PRO A 119 14.34 2.37 7.68
N GLU A 120 13.85 3.52 7.19
CA GLU A 120 12.75 4.25 7.84
C GLU A 120 11.40 3.76 7.30
N TYR A 121 10.95 2.61 7.81
CA TYR A 121 9.71 1.96 7.33
C TYR A 121 8.46 2.86 7.38
N GLY A 122 8.40 3.82 8.32
CA GLY A 122 7.31 4.81 8.38
C GLY A 122 7.28 5.73 7.17
N ILE A 123 8.44 6.20 6.70
CA ILE A 123 8.57 7.02 5.49
C ILE A 123 8.26 6.18 4.25
N SER A 124 8.84 4.98 4.16
CA SER A 124 8.56 4.01 3.10
C SER A 124 7.04 3.77 2.93
N ARG A 125 6.33 3.64 4.05
CA ARG A 125 4.88 3.45 4.07
C ARG A 125 4.08 4.70 3.69
N SER A 126 4.61 5.89 4.00
CA SER A 126 4.06 7.18 3.58
C SER A 126 4.18 7.38 2.07
N LEU A 127 5.28 6.93 1.46
CA LEU A 127 5.48 6.99 0.00
C LEU A 127 4.38 6.22 -0.74
N LEU A 128 3.94 5.06 -0.24
CA LEU A 128 2.83 4.30 -0.85
C LEU A 128 1.47 5.05 -0.85
N ARG A 129 1.34 6.15 -0.11
CA ARG A 129 0.10 6.94 0.05
C ARG A 129 0.21 8.37 -0.42
N SER A 130 1.35 8.77 -0.96
CA SER A 130 1.65 10.15 -1.35
C SER A 130 2.23 10.20 -2.76
N GLY A 131 2.30 11.40 -3.33
CA GLY A 131 2.82 11.61 -4.68
C GLY A 131 2.01 10.84 -5.75
N PRO A 132 2.67 10.37 -6.82
CA PRO A 132 2.05 9.57 -7.87
C PRO A 132 1.28 8.34 -7.36
N ALA A 133 1.87 7.62 -6.38
CA ALA A 133 1.28 6.40 -5.81
C ALA A 133 -0.11 6.63 -5.19
N ALA A 134 -0.40 7.81 -4.64
CA ALA A 134 -1.69 8.14 -4.05
C ALA A 134 -2.87 7.99 -5.03
N SER A 135 -2.62 8.23 -6.31
CA SER A 135 -3.63 8.15 -7.38
C SER A 135 -3.54 6.86 -8.20
N LEU A 136 -2.57 5.99 -7.92
CA LEU A 136 -2.22 4.84 -8.74
C LEU A 136 -3.44 3.96 -9.05
N ARG A 137 -4.23 3.60 -8.03
CA ARG A 137 -5.39 2.71 -8.19
C ARG A 137 -6.39 3.21 -9.23
N VAL A 138 -6.61 4.52 -9.29
CA VAL A 138 -7.52 5.12 -10.28
C VAL A 138 -6.87 5.08 -11.66
N ASN A 139 -5.60 5.47 -11.76
CA ASN A 139 -4.87 5.51 -13.03
C ASN A 139 -4.75 4.13 -13.68
N ILE A 140 -4.31 3.09 -12.94
CA ILE A 140 -4.13 1.74 -13.51
C ILE A 140 -5.45 1.10 -13.94
N ARG A 141 -6.56 1.41 -13.24
CA ARG A 141 -7.89 0.95 -13.64
C ARG A 141 -8.39 1.65 -14.90
N ALA A 142 -8.09 2.93 -15.07
CA ALA A 142 -8.40 3.64 -16.31
C ALA A 142 -7.61 3.05 -17.48
N VAL A 143 -6.30 2.80 -17.30
CA VAL A 143 -5.47 2.13 -18.33
C VAL A 143 -6.02 0.74 -18.67
N ALA A 144 -6.42 -0.05 -17.67
CA ALA A 144 -7.01 -1.37 -17.92
C ALA A 144 -8.37 -1.32 -18.63
N GLN A 145 -9.15 -0.24 -18.41
CA GLN A 145 -10.40 -0.04 -19.15
C GLN A 145 -10.13 0.22 -20.63
N TYR A 146 -9.16 1.08 -20.95
CA TYR A 146 -8.73 1.30 -22.34
C TYR A 146 -8.21 0.01 -22.99
N ALA A 147 -7.40 -0.76 -22.27
CA ALA A 147 -6.93 -2.06 -22.74
C ALA A 147 -8.07 -3.06 -22.97
N THR A 148 -9.16 -2.96 -22.20
CA THR A 148 -10.37 -3.78 -22.40
C THR A 148 -11.07 -3.44 -23.70
N ASP A 149 -11.19 -2.15 -24.02
CA ASP A 149 -11.79 -1.68 -25.26
C ASP A 149 -10.95 -2.11 -26.49
N ASP A 150 -9.62 -2.26 -26.31
CA ASP A 150 -8.68 -2.78 -27.32
C ASP A 150 -8.54 -4.33 -27.33
N GLY A 151 -9.38 -5.05 -26.59
CA GLY A 151 -9.39 -6.53 -26.55
C GLY A 151 -8.31 -7.19 -25.69
N LYS A 152 -7.50 -6.41 -24.96
CA LYS A 152 -6.46 -6.86 -24.02
C LYS A 152 -6.92 -6.89 -22.55
N GLY A 153 -8.23 -6.80 -22.31
CA GLY A 153 -8.81 -6.55 -20.98
C GLY A 153 -8.43 -7.57 -19.90
N LYS A 154 -8.35 -8.87 -20.24
CA LYS A 154 -7.99 -9.91 -19.26
C LYS A 154 -6.56 -9.74 -18.74
N ALA A 155 -5.60 -9.54 -19.64
CA ALA A 155 -4.20 -9.34 -19.25
C ALA A 155 -4.06 -8.07 -18.39
N ALA A 156 -4.74 -6.99 -18.79
CA ALA A 156 -4.72 -5.74 -18.04
C ALA A 156 -5.37 -5.86 -16.64
N SER A 157 -6.51 -6.55 -16.52
CA SER A 157 -7.15 -6.77 -15.22
C SER A 157 -6.32 -7.66 -14.31
N ASP A 158 -5.74 -8.73 -14.85
CA ASP A 158 -4.87 -9.65 -14.10
C ASP A 158 -3.64 -8.88 -13.55
N ALA A 159 -3.04 -8.01 -14.37
CA ALA A 159 -1.93 -7.14 -13.97
C ALA A 159 -2.34 -6.14 -12.87
N VAL A 160 -3.50 -5.49 -12.99
CA VAL A 160 -4.01 -4.57 -11.95
C VAL A 160 -4.21 -5.29 -10.62
N ASP A 161 -4.83 -6.47 -10.64
CA ASP A 161 -5.09 -7.25 -9.43
C ASP A 161 -3.78 -7.71 -8.77
N GLN A 162 -2.81 -8.17 -9.57
CA GLN A 162 -1.50 -8.54 -9.07
C GLN A 162 -0.75 -7.35 -8.43
N CYS A 163 -0.79 -6.18 -9.08
CA CYS A 163 -0.18 -4.96 -8.57
C CYS A 163 -0.79 -4.56 -7.21
N LEU A 164 -2.12 -4.45 -7.14
CA LEU A 164 -2.80 -4.01 -5.91
C LEU A 164 -2.59 -4.98 -4.75
N ARG A 165 -2.64 -6.30 -5.00
CA ARG A 165 -2.34 -7.31 -3.98
C ARG A 165 -0.91 -7.20 -3.46
N ALA A 166 0.06 -7.01 -4.36
CA ALA A 166 1.47 -6.85 -3.97
C ALA A 166 1.68 -5.60 -3.11
N LEU A 167 0.97 -4.50 -3.40
CA LEU A 167 1.04 -3.26 -2.61
C LEU A 167 0.38 -3.39 -1.24
N GLU A 168 -0.73 -4.12 -1.13
CA GLU A 168 -1.37 -4.44 0.16
C GLU A 168 -0.47 -5.30 1.05
N ASP A 169 0.17 -6.32 0.46
CA ASP A 169 1.16 -7.14 1.14
C ASP A 169 2.38 -6.32 1.57
N LEU A 170 2.91 -5.45 0.70
CA LEU A 170 4.02 -4.56 1.00
C LEU A 170 3.68 -3.58 2.14
N ASP A 171 2.50 -2.96 2.12
CA ASP A 171 2.07 -2.06 3.19
C ASP A 171 2.01 -2.77 4.54
N SER A 172 1.52 -4.01 4.53
CA SER A 172 1.45 -4.86 5.72
C SER A 172 2.86 -5.15 6.23
N LEU A 173 3.79 -5.58 5.37
CA LEU A 173 5.19 -5.83 5.73
C LEU A 173 5.87 -4.59 6.30
N LEU A 174 5.69 -3.42 5.69
CA LEU A 174 6.24 -2.15 6.19
C LEU A 174 5.66 -1.78 7.56
N LEU A 175 4.37 -2.01 7.77
CA LEU A 175 3.74 -1.81 9.08
C LEU A 175 4.32 -2.75 10.14
N HIS A 176 4.46 -4.04 9.83
CA HIS A 176 5.05 -5.03 10.74
C HIS A 176 6.50 -4.67 11.08
N ALA A 177 7.32 -4.34 10.08
CA ALA A 177 8.71 -3.92 10.28
C ALA A 177 8.83 -2.63 11.11
N SER A 178 7.93 -1.65 10.91
CA SER A 178 7.89 -0.43 11.73
C SER A 178 7.62 -0.70 13.22
N ARG A 179 7.04 -1.87 13.54
CA ARG A 179 6.76 -2.33 14.90
C ARG A 179 7.83 -3.28 15.44
N ASN A 180 8.95 -3.44 14.73
CA ASN A 180 10.04 -4.37 15.04
C ASN A 180 9.60 -5.85 15.06
N ASP A 181 8.62 -6.22 14.22
CA ASP A 181 8.19 -7.60 14.06
C ASP A 181 9.22 -8.39 13.23
N PRO A 182 9.78 -9.50 13.76
CA PRO A 182 10.82 -10.28 13.08
C PRO A 182 10.31 -11.04 11.84
N THR A 183 9.00 -11.14 11.64
CA THR A 183 8.42 -11.83 10.48
C THR A 183 8.52 -11.01 9.18
N ALA A 184 8.75 -9.69 9.30
CA ALA A 184 8.90 -8.80 8.15
C ALA A 184 10.38 -8.65 7.79
N SER A 185 10.79 -9.24 6.66
CA SER A 185 12.15 -9.11 6.13
C SER A 185 12.23 -8.11 4.98
N ILE A 186 13.36 -7.41 4.85
CA ILE A 186 13.62 -6.50 3.71
C ILE A 186 13.51 -7.25 2.38
N GLU A 187 13.99 -8.50 2.31
CA GLU A 187 13.87 -9.35 1.12
C GLU A 187 12.41 -9.57 0.70
N SER A 188 11.51 -9.78 1.68
CA SER A 188 10.08 -9.95 1.39
C SER A 188 9.45 -8.66 0.86
N MET A 189 9.89 -7.49 1.35
CA MET A 189 9.43 -6.18 0.87
C MET A 189 9.89 -5.93 -0.56
N LYS A 190 11.19 -6.12 -0.83
CA LYS A 190 11.77 -5.98 -2.17
C LYS A 190 11.08 -6.88 -3.19
N ARG A 191 10.85 -8.15 -2.83
CA ARG A 191 10.07 -9.08 -3.67
C ARG A 191 8.67 -8.56 -3.99
N LYS A 192 7.98 -7.91 -3.04
CA LYS A 192 6.66 -7.32 -3.30
C LYS A 192 6.75 -6.08 -4.19
N ILE A 193 7.81 -5.28 -4.05
CA ILE A 193 8.10 -4.18 -4.98
C ILE A 193 8.33 -4.72 -6.40
N ASP A 194 9.15 -5.75 -6.57
CA ASP A 194 9.40 -6.39 -7.89
C ASP A 194 8.12 -6.90 -8.54
N ILE A 195 7.27 -7.59 -7.77
CA ILE A 195 5.98 -8.09 -8.25
C ILE A 195 5.08 -6.92 -8.69
N ALA A 196 5.06 -5.83 -7.92
CA ALA A 196 4.27 -4.65 -8.28
C ALA A 196 4.81 -3.96 -9.54
N LEU A 197 6.14 -3.79 -9.66
CA LEU A 197 6.79 -3.20 -10.83
C LEU A 197 6.54 -4.03 -12.09
N GLY A 198 6.74 -5.35 -12.03
CA GLY A 198 6.49 -6.24 -13.16
C GLY A 198 5.01 -6.29 -13.58
N ALA A 199 4.10 -6.16 -12.62
CA ALA A 199 2.67 -6.02 -12.91
C ALA A 199 2.34 -4.68 -13.61
N LEU A 200 3.00 -3.58 -13.21
CA LEU A 200 2.86 -2.29 -13.90
C LEU A 200 3.44 -2.34 -15.32
N ASP A 201 4.58 -3.00 -15.52
CA ASP A 201 5.15 -3.21 -16.87
C ASP A 201 4.19 -4.00 -17.77
N SER A 202 3.66 -5.11 -17.25
CA SER A 202 2.66 -5.94 -17.96
C SER A 202 1.41 -5.14 -18.34
N LEU A 203 0.99 -4.19 -17.50
CA LEU A 203 -0.11 -3.29 -17.81
C LEU A 203 0.28 -2.30 -18.92
N LEU A 204 1.47 -1.71 -18.86
CA LEU A 204 1.95 -0.75 -19.86
C LEU A 204 2.18 -1.37 -21.24
N GLU A 205 2.50 -2.67 -21.33
CA GLU A 205 2.54 -3.41 -22.60
C GLU A 205 1.19 -3.44 -23.33
N THR A 206 0.08 -3.22 -22.62
CA THR A 206 -1.24 -3.14 -23.25
C THR A 206 -1.47 -1.82 -23.98
N VAL A 207 -0.75 -0.76 -23.60
CA VAL A 207 -0.88 0.61 -24.12
C VAL A 207 -0.28 0.70 -25.53
N PRO A 208 -0.91 1.42 -26.47
CA PRO A 208 -0.31 1.71 -27.78
C PRO A 208 1.04 2.43 -27.66
N THR A 209 2.03 2.00 -28.45
CA THR A 209 3.42 2.51 -28.38
C THR A 209 3.50 4.03 -28.48
N ALA A 210 2.76 4.65 -29.40
CA ALA A 210 2.74 6.10 -29.58
C ALA A 210 2.26 6.88 -28.33
N VAL A 211 1.36 6.30 -27.54
CA VAL A 211 0.88 6.89 -26.29
C VAL A 211 1.89 6.64 -25.17
N LEU A 212 2.48 5.44 -25.13
CA LEU A 212 3.51 5.09 -24.17
C LEU A 212 4.75 5.98 -24.30
N ASP A 213 5.22 6.23 -25.53
CA ASP A 213 6.40 7.07 -25.77
C ASP A 213 6.17 8.54 -25.38
N LYS A 214 4.97 9.08 -25.67
CA LYS A 214 4.57 10.39 -25.16
C LYS A 214 4.50 10.41 -23.64
N GLY A 215 3.95 9.35 -23.04
CA GLY A 215 3.85 9.21 -21.59
C GLY A 215 5.22 9.20 -20.91
N LYS A 216 6.20 8.51 -21.50
CA LYS A 216 7.61 8.52 -21.06
C LYS A 216 8.20 9.92 -21.11
N ALA A 217 8.08 10.61 -22.25
CA ALA A 217 8.58 11.97 -22.38
C ALA A 217 8.00 12.94 -21.33
N ILE A 218 6.71 12.81 -21.03
CA ILE A 218 6.05 13.62 -19.97
C ILE A 218 6.59 13.22 -18.59
N ALA A 219 6.60 11.92 -18.26
CA ALA A 219 7.08 11.44 -16.97
C ALA A 219 8.55 11.83 -16.71
N ASP A 220 9.41 11.73 -17.73
CA ASP A 220 10.81 12.13 -17.66
C ASP A 220 10.95 13.63 -17.39
N ALA A 221 10.12 14.49 -18.00
CA ALA A 221 10.11 15.93 -17.75
C ALA A 221 9.77 16.28 -16.29
N TYR A 222 8.92 15.49 -15.63
CA TYR A 222 8.65 15.64 -14.18
C TYR A 222 9.79 15.12 -13.29
N ARG A 223 10.67 14.27 -13.85
CA ARG A 223 11.76 13.61 -13.12
C ARG A 223 13.08 14.35 -13.22
N VAL A 224 13.26 15.21 -14.23
CA VAL A 224 14.39 16.13 -14.30
C VAL A 224 14.36 16.98 -13.03
N PRO A 225 15.31 16.81 -12.10
CA PRO A 225 15.42 17.75 -11.00
C PRO A 225 15.68 19.11 -11.63
N SER A 226 15.14 20.17 -11.04
CA SER A 226 15.45 21.58 -11.33
C SER A 226 16.94 21.90 -11.10
N LYS A 227 17.89 21.04 -11.48
CA LYS A 227 19.34 21.26 -11.57
C LYS A 227 19.70 22.26 -12.68
N GLN A 228 18.80 23.19 -12.96
CA GLN A 228 19.01 24.35 -13.81
C GLN A 228 18.44 25.62 -13.16
N SER A 229 18.13 25.58 -11.86
CA SER A 229 17.79 26.75 -11.04
C SER A 229 18.73 26.99 -9.86
N ASP A 230 19.83 26.22 -9.73
CA ASP A 230 20.84 26.41 -8.68
C ASP A 230 22.25 26.75 -9.22
N GLU A 231 22.38 27.00 -10.54
CA GLU A 231 23.62 27.53 -11.16
C GLU A 231 23.31 28.80 -11.96
N SER A 232 22.50 29.69 -11.38
CA SER A 232 22.56 31.11 -11.71
C SER A 232 23.27 31.79 -10.54
N SER A 233 24.49 32.27 -10.79
CA SER A 233 25.23 33.14 -9.88
C SER A 233 24.29 34.14 -9.17
N PRO A 234 24.50 34.47 -7.89
CA PRO A 234 23.62 35.36 -7.11
C PRO A 234 23.62 36.84 -7.57
N GLU A 235 24.11 37.15 -8.77
CA GLU A 235 24.30 38.51 -9.25
C GLU A 235 23.05 39.11 -9.94
N ASP A 236 22.06 38.30 -10.32
CA ASP A 236 20.93 38.75 -11.16
C ASP A 236 19.55 38.73 -10.48
N LEU A 237 19.50 38.94 -9.15
CA LEU A 237 18.24 39.15 -8.44
C LEU A 237 17.70 40.58 -8.68
N ASP A 238 16.46 40.65 -9.19
CA ASP A 238 15.66 41.87 -9.41
C ASP A 238 15.67 42.77 -8.14
N PRO A 239 15.89 44.10 -8.26
CA PRO A 239 16.02 45.01 -7.11
C PRO A 239 14.87 44.95 -6.09
N SER A 240 13.69 44.45 -6.48
CA SER A 240 12.53 44.28 -5.60
C SER A 240 12.73 43.21 -4.52
N THR A 241 13.47 42.13 -4.82
CA THR A 241 13.69 41.03 -3.86
C THR A 241 14.75 41.39 -2.82
N LYS A 242 15.79 42.12 -3.24
CA LYS A 242 16.81 42.67 -2.33
C LYS A 242 16.23 43.65 -1.30
N GLN A 243 15.19 44.39 -1.67
CA GLN A 243 14.49 45.29 -0.73
C GLN A 243 13.68 44.54 0.32
N LEU A 244 13.19 43.34 0.01
CA LEU A 244 12.43 42.51 0.95
C LEU A 244 13.33 41.80 1.96
N GLU A 245 14.51 41.33 1.54
CA GLU A 245 15.51 40.79 2.47
C GLU A 245 16.03 41.85 3.46
N ALA A 246 16.14 43.10 3.03
CA ALA A 246 16.59 44.20 3.89
C ALA A 246 15.57 44.61 4.98
N LEU A 247 14.33 44.08 4.93
CA LEU A 247 13.25 44.37 5.88
C LEU A 247 13.00 43.25 6.90
N LEU A 248 13.71 42.12 6.80
CA LEU A 248 13.70 41.02 7.78
C LEU A 248 14.88 41.15 8.76
#